data_AF-A0A7C1ZXL2-F1
#
_entry.id   AF-A0A7C1ZXL2-F1
#
_cell.length_a   1.000
_cell.length_b   1.000
_cell.length_c   1.000
_cell.angle_alpha   90.00
_cell.angle_beta   90.00
_cell.angle_gamma   90.00
#
_symmetry.space_group_name_H-M   'P 1'
#
loop_
_entity.id
_entity.type
_entity.pdbx_description
1 polymer ?
#
loop_
_entity_poly.entity_id
_entity_poly.type
_entity_poly.pdbx_seq_one_letter_code
_entity_poly.pdbx_strand_id
1 'polypeptide(L)'
;MRLFVLTLMTLLLLATPCVALLNDSGIERYGDEVLNAIEAPNADVVKKAWDSRLGTWVDSVDAPVSSQIRFKVFVHNIGDYDLFDVVMIDTLPPFLTYVENSSNPREPDVIENNTLVWRISSLFHCCGGEEFEVQYLVNVTDAGYDANDLMVAANSSGGNIVKNDFSTVHAFYDTFPPSVEIKKPKRAFYVRDKEILPLFFTTIIVKQISVEVETSDMELGVHRVEFYVDDELKANDTVSPYVYVWDEKIFGQHTVRVVSYDLAGNHAEDSVVVWKIL
;
A
#
# COMPACT_ATOMS: atom_id res chain seq x y z
N MET A 1 -42.15 11.66 31.59
CA MET A 1 -42.61 12.62 30.57
C MET A 1 -41.38 13.14 29.84
N ARG A 2 -41.26 12.77 28.56
CA ARG A 2 -40.33 13.23 27.50
C ARG A 2 -38.81 13.00 27.64
N LEU A 3 -38.34 12.07 26.79
CA LEU A 3 -36.99 11.92 26.22
C LEU A 3 -36.58 13.13 25.36
N PHE A 4 -35.26 13.39 25.30
CA PHE A 4 -34.45 13.92 24.16
C PHE A 4 -32.98 13.68 24.60
N VAL A 5 -32.08 12.85 24.05
CA VAL A 5 -31.73 12.30 22.72
C VAL A 5 -31.13 13.32 21.75
N LEU A 6 -29.89 13.02 21.35
CA LEU A 6 -29.12 13.44 20.17
C LEU A 6 -28.46 14.86 20.21
N THR A 7 -27.27 15.15 19.66
CA THR A 7 -26.38 14.39 18.77
C THR A 7 -24.98 14.99 18.73
N LEU A 8 -24.06 14.13 18.28
CA LEU A 8 -22.70 14.34 17.79
C LEU A 8 -22.52 15.59 16.90
N MET A 9 -21.44 16.34 17.16
CA MET A 9 -21.00 17.51 16.40
C MET A 9 -20.32 17.05 15.10
N THR A 10 -20.94 17.33 13.96
CA THR A 10 -20.38 17.09 12.62
C THR A 10 -19.52 18.30 12.24
N LEU A 11 -18.24 18.07 11.93
CA LEU A 11 -17.33 19.07 11.39
C LEU A 11 -17.68 19.29 9.91
N LEU A 12 -18.35 20.39 9.61
CA LEU A 12 -18.65 20.83 8.26
C LEU A 12 -17.45 21.66 7.76
N LEU A 13 -16.66 21.13 6.81
CA LEU A 13 -15.76 21.98 6.02
C LEU A 13 -16.62 22.90 5.16
N LEU A 14 -16.57 24.19 5.45
CA LEU A 14 -17.19 25.22 4.62
C LEU A 14 -16.35 25.41 3.37
N ALA A 15 -16.94 25.15 2.21
CA ALA A 15 -16.49 25.72 0.94
C ALA A 15 -16.45 27.25 1.11
N THR A 16 -15.31 27.85 0.81
CA THR A 16 -15.14 29.31 0.81
C THR A 16 -16.09 29.91 -0.23
N PRO A 17 -17.00 30.83 0.16
CA PRO A 17 -17.88 31.45 -0.81
C PRO A 17 -17.10 32.45 -1.67
N CYS A 18 -17.40 32.40 -2.96
CA CYS A 18 -17.08 33.45 -3.94
C CYS A 18 -17.48 34.82 -3.37
N VAL A 19 -16.55 35.77 -3.45
CA VAL A 19 -16.66 37.10 -2.84
C VAL A 19 -17.79 37.89 -3.49
N ALA A 20 -18.92 38.04 -2.79
CA ALA A 20 -19.92 39.05 -3.09
C ALA A 20 -19.49 40.37 -2.43
N LEU A 21 -19.02 41.34 -3.22
CA LEU A 21 -18.82 42.71 -2.76
C LEU A 21 -20.18 43.41 -2.68
N LEU A 22 -20.72 43.52 -1.46
CA LEU A 22 -21.62 44.60 -1.08
C LEU A 22 -20.93 45.40 0.02
N ASN A 23 -20.76 46.69 -0.20
CA ASN A 23 -20.68 47.64 0.91
C ASN A 23 -21.39 48.94 0.53
N ASP A 24 -22.52 49.14 1.21
CA ASP A 24 -23.25 50.39 1.35
C ASP A 24 -22.51 51.28 2.36
N SER A 25 -21.70 52.22 1.86
CA SER A 25 -21.38 53.50 2.51
C SER A 25 -20.42 54.27 1.62
N GLY A 26 -20.89 55.37 1.03
CA GLY A 26 -20.11 56.20 0.14
C GLY A 26 -18.87 56.81 0.80
N ILE A 27 -17.69 56.41 0.34
CA ILE A 27 -16.44 57.20 0.36
C ILE A 27 -15.66 56.82 -0.92
N GLU A 28 -15.53 57.77 -1.86
CA GLU A 28 -14.64 57.63 -3.01
C GLU A 28 -13.18 57.73 -2.56
N ARG A 29 -12.37 56.71 -2.86
CA ARG A 29 -10.90 56.81 -2.87
C ARG A 29 -10.39 56.50 -4.27
N TYR A 30 -9.72 57.51 -4.81
CA TYR A 30 -9.05 57.53 -6.10
C TYR A 30 -7.87 56.54 -6.10
N GLY A 31 -7.91 55.55 -7.00
CA GLY A 31 -6.74 54.72 -7.33
C GLY A 31 -6.69 53.31 -6.75
N ASP A 32 -7.81 52.59 -6.65
CA ASP A 32 -7.79 51.13 -6.64
C ASP A 32 -7.98 50.65 -8.09
N GLU A 33 -6.88 50.38 -8.79
CA GLU A 33 -6.95 49.24 -9.72
C GLU A 33 -7.22 48.03 -8.83
N VAL A 34 -8.51 47.69 -8.69
CA VAL A 34 -8.88 46.31 -8.43
C VAL A 34 -8.23 45.56 -9.58
N LEU A 35 -7.06 44.97 -9.33
CA LEU A 35 -6.47 43.95 -10.18
C LEU A 35 -7.55 42.88 -10.27
N ASN A 36 -8.43 43.00 -11.26
CA ASN A 36 -9.34 41.94 -11.64
C ASN A 36 -8.41 40.75 -11.88
N ALA A 37 -8.46 39.78 -10.98
CA ALA A 37 -7.84 38.49 -11.24
C ALA A 37 -8.37 38.07 -12.61
N ILE A 38 -7.46 37.91 -13.56
CA ILE A 38 -7.83 37.48 -14.90
C ILE A 38 -8.44 36.10 -14.72
N GLU A 39 -9.75 35.99 -14.86
CA GLU A 39 -10.45 34.70 -14.87
C GLU A 39 -9.71 33.83 -15.89
N ALA A 40 -9.25 32.65 -15.44
CA ALA A 40 -8.44 31.77 -16.26
C ALA A 40 -8.83 30.31 -16.03
N PRO A 41 -8.83 29.47 -17.08
CA PRO A 41 -9.00 28.04 -16.90
C PRO A 41 -7.82 27.46 -16.13
N ASN A 42 -8.08 26.57 -15.18
CA ASN A 42 -7.06 25.98 -14.34
C ASN A 42 -7.53 24.66 -13.74
N ALA A 43 -6.59 23.76 -13.45
CA ALA A 43 -6.86 22.52 -12.74
C ALA A 43 -5.75 22.25 -11.73
N ASP A 44 -6.13 21.66 -10.61
CA ASP A 44 -5.23 21.01 -9.69
C ASP A 44 -5.11 19.54 -10.09
N VAL A 45 -3.88 19.05 -10.16
CA VAL A 45 -3.57 17.69 -10.58
C VAL A 45 -2.58 17.12 -9.58
N VAL A 46 -2.95 15.99 -8.99
CA VAL A 46 -2.15 15.33 -7.96
C VAL A 46 -2.00 13.85 -8.30
N LYS A 47 -0.77 13.36 -8.30
CA LYS A 47 -0.39 11.96 -8.43
C LYS A 47 0.37 11.52 -7.19
N LYS A 48 -0.02 10.38 -6.63
CA LYS A 48 0.66 9.77 -5.48
C LYS A 48 0.76 8.26 -5.66
N ALA A 49 1.79 7.68 -5.07
CA ALA A 49 1.91 6.24 -4.87
C ALA A 49 1.50 5.85 -3.45
N TRP A 50 0.96 4.65 -3.26
CA TRP A 50 0.68 4.09 -1.94
C TRP A 50 1.92 3.39 -1.37
N ASP A 51 2.41 3.84 -0.22
CA ASP A 51 3.44 3.12 0.54
C ASP A 51 2.75 2.20 1.56
N SER A 52 2.83 0.88 1.34
CA SER A 52 2.23 -0.14 2.20
C SER A 52 2.88 -0.22 3.59
N ARG A 53 4.15 0.17 3.73
CA ARG A 53 4.90 0.17 4.99
C ARG A 53 4.45 1.32 5.89
N LEU A 54 4.20 2.47 5.28
CA LEU A 54 3.72 3.68 5.98
C LEU A 54 2.19 3.74 6.08
N GLY A 55 1.47 2.99 5.25
CA GLY A 55 0.00 3.02 5.19
C GLY A 55 -0.56 4.37 4.71
N THR A 56 0.16 5.04 3.81
CA THR A 56 -0.22 6.38 3.32
C THR A 56 0.18 6.61 1.87
N TRP A 57 -0.43 7.62 1.25
CA TRP A 57 -0.08 8.14 -0.07
C TRP A 57 1.16 9.04 0.03
N VAL A 58 2.12 8.87 -0.88
CA VAL A 58 3.42 9.55 -0.91
C VAL A 58 3.79 9.98 -2.33
N ASP A 59 4.69 10.96 -2.46
CA ASP A 59 5.25 11.41 -3.74
C ASP A 59 6.32 10.46 -4.28
N SER A 60 7.01 9.75 -3.39
CA SER A 60 8.08 8.81 -3.72
C SER A 60 7.89 7.53 -2.92
N VAL A 61 8.01 6.38 -3.58
CA VAL A 61 7.87 5.06 -2.94
C VAL A 61 9.05 4.16 -3.29
N ASP A 62 9.52 3.37 -2.32
CA ASP A 62 10.40 2.23 -2.59
C ASP A 62 9.55 0.97 -2.72
N ALA A 63 9.82 0.15 -3.72
CA ALA A 63 9.07 -1.08 -3.95
C ALA A 63 9.99 -2.24 -4.36
N PRO A 64 9.89 -3.41 -3.71
CA PRO A 64 10.65 -4.57 -4.13
C PRO A 64 10.16 -5.12 -5.48
N VAL A 65 11.06 -5.68 -6.28
CA VAL A 65 10.70 -6.38 -7.53
C VAL A 65 9.74 -7.53 -7.23
N SER A 66 8.78 -7.76 -8.12
CA SER A 66 7.64 -8.69 -7.97
C SER A 66 6.55 -8.24 -7.01
N SER A 67 6.64 -7.04 -6.44
CA SER A 67 5.53 -6.42 -5.71
C SER A 67 4.57 -5.66 -6.65
N GLN A 68 3.50 -5.12 -6.05
CA GLN A 68 2.56 -4.23 -6.72
C GLN A 68 2.55 -2.86 -6.05
N ILE A 69 2.47 -1.81 -6.86
CA ILE A 69 2.30 -0.43 -6.40
C ILE A 69 0.89 0.03 -6.81
N ARG A 70 0.19 0.71 -5.89
CA ARG A 70 -1.04 1.42 -6.22
C ARG A 70 -0.73 2.89 -6.45
N PHE A 71 -1.15 3.42 -7.59
CA PHE A 71 -1.16 4.86 -7.85
C PHE A 71 -2.56 5.43 -7.66
N LYS A 72 -2.60 6.71 -7.32
CA LYS A 72 -3.80 7.54 -7.30
C LYS A 72 -3.53 8.80 -8.08
N VAL A 73 -4.47 9.15 -8.94
CA VAL A 73 -4.51 10.40 -9.68
C VAL A 73 -5.79 11.13 -9.31
N PHE A 74 -5.66 12.42 -9.02
CA PHE A 74 -6.74 13.32 -8.66
C PHE A 74 -6.68 14.55 -9.56
N VAL A 75 -7.81 14.89 -10.19
CA VAL A 75 -7.96 16.07 -11.04
C VAL A 75 -9.17 16.85 -10.56
N HIS A 76 -8.96 18.14 -10.26
CA HIS A 76 -10.02 19.03 -9.80
C HIS A 76 -9.95 20.36 -10.54
N ASN A 77 -11.07 20.81 -11.10
CA ASN A 77 -11.16 22.11 -11.72
C ASN A 77 -11.14 23.20 -10.64
N ILE A 78 -10.13 24.08 -10.69
CA ILE A 78 -9.95 25.18 -9.75
C ILE A 78 -9.95 26.55 -10.45
N GLY A 79 -10.18 26.56 -11.77
CA GLY A 79 -10.30 27.78 -12.56
C GLY A 79 -11.74 28.23 -12.68
N ASP A 80 -11.95 29.37 -13.33
CA ASP A 80 -13.27 30.01 -13.48
C ASP A 80 -14.04 29.54 -14.73
N TYR A 81 -13.48 28.58 -15.48
CA TYR A 81 -14.05 28.06 -16.72
C TYR A 81 -14.30 26.55 -16.65
N ASP A 82 -15.39 26.11 -17.27
CA ASP A 82 -15.66 24.68 -17.41
C ASP A 82 -14.58 24.01 -18.26
N LEU A 83 -14.14 22.84 -17.81
CA LEU A 83 -13.18 22.01 -18.55
C LEU A 83 -13.92 20.85 -19.23
N PHE A 84 -13.65 20.63 -20.50
CA PHE A 84 -14.18 19.51 -21.27
C PHE A 84 -13.09 18.86 -22.13
N ASP A 85 -13.40 17.69 -22.69
CA ASP A 85 -12.45 16.85 -23.43
C ASP A 85 -11.17 16.61 -22.62
N VAL A 86 -11.32 16.27 -21.34
CA VAL A 86 -10.17 16.05 -20.44
C VAL A 86 -9.47 14.75 -20.87
N VAL A 87 -8.17 14.85 -21.13
CA VAL A 87 -7.31 13.73 -21.48
C VAL A 87 -6.19 13.62 -20.44
N MET A 88 -6.12 12.48 -19.77
CA MET A 88 -5.03 12.14 -18.88
C MET A 88 -4.13 11.12 -19.57
N ILE A 89 -2.84 11.41 -19.63
CA ILE A 89 -1.81 10.55 -20.21
C ILE A 89 -0.81 10.25 -19.10
N ASP A 90 -0.65 8.99 -18.78
CA ASP A 90 0.19 8.50 -17.69
C ASP A 90 1.24 7.57 -18.28
N THR A 91 2.52 7.95 -18.17
CA THR A 91 3.65 7.22 -18.76
C THR A 91 4.38 6.48 -17.66
N LEU A 92 4.21 5.17 -17.63
CA LEU A 92 4.90 4.29 -16.69
C LEU A 92 6.37 4.14 -17.09
N PRO A 93 7.30 4.16 -16.14
CA PRO A 93 8.69 3.81 -16.41
C PRO A 93 8.81 2.33 -16.85
N PRO A 94 9.88 1.95 -17.57
CA PRO A 94 9.99 0.64 -18.23
C PRO A 94 9.99 -0.56 -17.28
N PHE A 95 10.31 -0.34 -15.99
CA PHE A 95 10.30 -1.37 -14.96
C PHE A 95 8.95 -1.54 -14.26
N LEU A 96 7.91 -0.84 -14.71
CA LEU A 96 6.53 -0.99 -14.24
C LEU A 96 5.62 -1.46 -15.37
N THR A 97 4.67 -2.32 -15.04
CA THR A 97 3.65 -2.80 -15.99
C THR A 97 2.26 -2.65 -15.39
N TYR A 98 1.32 -2.11 -16.17
CA TYR A 98 -0.06 -1.95 -15.73
C TYR A 98 -0.73 -3.29 -15.45
N VAL A 99 -1.51 -3.35 -14.37
CA VAL A 99 -2.36 -4.51 -14.06
C VAL A 99 -3.74 -4.25 -14.67
N GLU A 100 -4.09 -5.00 -15.72
CA GLU A 100 -5.40 -4.87 -16.37
C GLU A 100 -6.56 -5.11 -15.40
N ASN A 101 -7.66 -4.35 -15.57
CA ASN A 101 -8.85 -4.41 -14.72
C ASN A 101 -8.61 -3.99 -13.25
N SER A 102 -7.50 -3.30 -12.97
CA SER A 102 -7.19 -2.79 -11.63
C SER A 102 -7.63 -1.34 -11.41
N SER A 103 -8.01 -0.63 -12.46
CA SER A 103 -8.30 0.80 -12.41
C SER A 103 -9.75 1.06 -12.04
N ASN A 104 -9.97 1.90 -11.02
CA ASN A 104 -11.29 2.24 -10.49
C ASN A 104 -11.38 3.76 -10.29
N PRO A 105 -12.48 4.43 -10.70
CA PRO A 105 -13.76 3.87 -11.15
C PRO A 105 -13.83 3.47 -12.63
N ARG A 106 -12.76 3.70 -13.41
CA ARG A 106 -12.75 3.47 -14.86
C ARG A 106 -11.39 2.98 -15.34
N GLU A 107 -11.40 2.08 -16.32
CA GLU A 107 -10.19 1.64 -17.03
C GLU A 107 -9.67 2.70 -18.02
N PRO A 108 -8.36 2.71 -18.31
CA PRO A 108 -7.80 3.50 -19.40
C PRO A 108 -8.45 3.10 -20.74
N ASP A 109 -8.70 4.09 -21.60
CA ASP A 109 -9.20 3.85 -22.95
C ASP A 109 -8.09 3.37 -23.90
N VAL A 110 -6.81 3.62 -23.57
CA VAL A 110 -5.64 3.13 -24.30
C VAL A 110 -4.59 2.64 -23.31
N ILE A 111 -4.01 1.47 -23.61
CA ILE A 111 -2.90 0.85 -22.87
C ILE A 111 -1.87 0.41 -23.91
N GLU A 112 -0.90 1.26 -24.22
CA GLU A 112 0.09 0.98 -25.26
C GLU A 112 1.44 1.57 -24.88
N ASN A 113 2.54 0.83 -25.12
CA ASN A 113 3.91 1.32 -24.93
C ASN A 113 4.14 1.98 -23.54
N ASN A 114 3.77 1.27 -22.47
CA ASN A 114 3.82 1.76 -21.08
C ASN A 114 3.04 3.05 -20.80
N THR A 115 2.15 3.46 -21.72
CA THR A 115 1.34 4.66 -21.59
C THR A 115 -0.13 4.28 -21.39
N LEU A 116 -0.75 4.87 -20.36
CA LEU A 116 -2.16 4.73 -20.05
C LEU A 116 -2.86 6.05 -20.40
N VAL A 117 -3.97 5.97 -21.13
CA VAL A 117 -4.73 7.17 -21.52
C VAL A 117 -6.17 7.04 -21.10
N TRP A 118 -6.66 8.02 -20.33
CA TRP A 118 -8.08 8.18 -20.00
C TRP A 118 -8.63 9.42 -20.70
N ARG A 119 -9.79 9.28 -21.35
CA ARG A 119 -10.57 10.35 -21.95
C ARG A 119 -11.85 10.51 -21.17
N ILE A 120 -12.00 11.65 -20.50
CA ILE A 120 -13.15 11.96 -19.68
C ILE A 120 -14.04 12.91 -20.46
N SER A 121 -15.16 12.38 -20.97
CA SER A 121 -16.14 13.15 -21.75
C SER A 121 -17.09 13.98 -20.89
N SER A 122 -17.01 13.86 -19.56
CA SER A 122 -17.78 14.69 -18.63
C SER A 122 -17.22 16.11 -18.61
N LEU A 123 -18.10 17.10 -18.60
CA LEU A 123 -17.77 18.49 -18.31
C LEU A 123 -17.39 18.59 -16.82
N PHE A 124 -16.32 19.31 -16.48
CA PHE A 124 -15.93 19.64 -15.11
C PHE A 124 -16.26 21.11 -14.85
N HIS A 125 -17.31 21.38 -14.07
CA HIS A 125 -17.82 22.71 -13.83
C HIS A 125 -16.92 23.53 -12.90
N CYS A 126 -16.53 24.73 -13.31
CA CYS A 126 -15.61 25.63 -12.57
C CYS A 126 -16.07 26.02 -11.17
N CYS A 127 -17.38 26.00 -10.92
CA CYS A 127 -17.96 26.34 -9.62
C CYS A 127 -18.67 25.15 -8.97
N GLY A 128 -18.62 23.97 -9.60
CA GLY A 128 -19.34 22.76 -9.18
C GLY A 128 -18.55 21.86 -8.22
N GLY A 129 -17.25 22.11 -8.04
CA GLY A 129 -16.37 21.24 -7.26
C GLY A 129 -16.25 19.83 -7.82
N GLU A 130 -16.39 19.67 -9.13
CA GLU A 130 -16.30 18.37 -9.78
C GLU A 130 -14.84 17.89 -9.77
N GLU A 131 -14.64 16.73 -9.17
CA GLU A 131 -13.36 16.07 -9.05
C GLU A 131 -13.40 14.69 -9.69
N PHE A 132 -12.27 14.29 -10.26
CA PHE A 132 -12.07 12.95 -10.77
C PHE A 132 -10.88 12.32 -10.06
N GLU A 133 -11.15 11.23 -9.35
CA GLU A 133 -10.13 10.38 -8.75
C GLU A 133 -10.12 9.03 -9.47
N VAL A 134 -8.94 8.56 -9.84
CA VAL A 134 -8.72 7.19 -10.29
C VAL A 134 -7.57 6.57 -9.52
N GLN A 135 -7.72 5.30 -9.16
CA GLN A 135 -6.66 4.50 -8.58
C GLN A 135 -6.43 3.27 -9.46
N TYR A 136 -5.17 2.88 -9.61
CA TYR A 136 -4.80 1.71 -10.42
C TYR A 136 -3.57 1.00 -9.86
N LEU A 137 -3.37 -0.26 -10.24
CA LEU A 137 -2.23 -1.08 -9.83
C LEU A 137 -1.23 -1.25 -10.98
N VAL A 138 0.04 -1.34 -10.61
CA VAL A 138 1.14 -1.76 -11.49
C VAL A 138 1.96 -2.86 -10.82
N ASN A 139 2.52 -3.78 -11.61
CA ASN A 139 3.53 -4.72 -11.14
C ASN A 139 4.92 -4.10 -11.31
N VAL A 140 5.80 -4.34 -10.34
CA VAL A 140 7.23 -4.01 -10.41
C VAL A 140 7.98 -5.17 -11.05
N THR A 141 8.49 -4.98 -12.26
CA THR A 141 9.08 -6.07 -13.07
C THR A 141 10.59 -6.13 -13.04
N ASP A 142 11.27 -5.02 -12.75
CA ASP A 142 12.73 -4.94 -12.64
C ASP A 142 13.13 -3.84 -11.65
N ALA A 143 14.40 -3.82 -11.25
CA ALA A 143 14.95 -2.75 -10.45
C ALA A 143 15.18 -1.49 -11.32
N GLY A 144 14.99 -0.32 -10.72
CA GLY A 144 15.08 0.94 -11.44
C GLY A 144 14.75 2.13 -10.56
N TYR A 145 15.06 3.32 -11.05
CA TYR A 145 14.72 4.57 -10.39
C TYR A 145 14.25 5.55 -11.45
N ASP A 146 12.97 5.89 -11.43
CA ASP A 146 12.38 6.83 -12.39
C ASP A 146 11.02 7.34 -11.91
N ALA A 147 10.50 8.35 -12.60
CA ALA A 147 9.19 8.92 -12.35
C ALA A 147 8.10 8.18 -13.13
N ASN A 148 6.93 8.08 -12.53
CA ASN A 148 5.69 7.80 -13.23
C ASN A 148 5.01 9.13 -13.59
N ASP A 149 5.18 9.57 -14.84
CA ASP A 149 4.78 10.90 -15.30
C ASP A 149 3.30 10.95 -15.67
N LEU A 150 2.59 11.98 -15.22
CA LEU A 150 1.21 12.25 -15.58
C LEU A 150 1.11 13.62 -16.26
N MET A 151 0.46 13.65 -17.42
CA MET A 151 0.03 14.86 -18.11
C MET A 151 -1.49 14.87 -18.20
N VAL A 152 -2.10 15.99 -17.84
CA VAL A 152 -3.54 16.24 -17.97
C VAL A 152 -3.74 17.44 -18.88
N ALA A 153 -4.47 17.24 -19.98
CA ALA A 153 -4.85 18.31 -20.89
C ALA A 153 -6.38 18.45 -20.92
N ALA A 154 -6.87 19.67 -21.04
CA ALA A 154 -8.30 19.94 -21.17
C ALA A 154 -8.56 21.20 -21.99
N ASN A 155 -9.75 21.25 -22.62
CA ASN A 155 -10.23 22.42 -23.35
C ASN A 155 -11.15 23.25 -22.46
N SER A 156 -11.19 24.56 -22.69
CA SER A 156 -12.18 25.47 -22.12
C SER A 156 -12.47 26.63 -23.09
N SER A 157 -13.52 27.40 -22.84
CA SER A 157 -13.79 28.64 -23.59
C SER A 157 -12.79 29.76 -23.29
N GLY A 158 -12.08 29.70 -22.15
CA GLY A 158 -11.01 30.62 -21.77
C GLY A 158 -9.62 30.21 -22.28
N GLY A 159 -9.51 29.10 -23.01
CA GLY A 159 -8.26 28.54 -23.50
C GLY A 159 -7.98 27.12 -23.00
N ASN A 160 -7.01 26.45 -23.60
CA ASN A 160 -6.64 25.08 -23.24
C ASN A 160 -5.65 25.08 -22.07
N ILE A 161 -5.74 24.06 -21.22
CA ILE A 161 -4.80 23.84 -20.12
C ILE A 161 -4.00 22.57 -20.33
N VAL A 162 -2.77 22.59 -19.83
CA VAL A 162 -1.92 21.41 -19.66
C VAL A 162 -1.30 21.48 -18.27
N LYS A 163 -1.46 20.41 -17.51
CA LYS A 163 -0.89 20.23 -16.17
C LYS A 163 -0.09 18.94 -16.15
N ASN A 164 0.98 18.94 -15.37
CA ASN A 164 1.79 17.76 -15.18
C ASN A 164 1.98 17.54 -13.68
N ASP A 165 2.02 16.28 -13.30
CA ASP A 165 2.47 15.84 -12.00
C ASP A 165 3.16 14.48 -12.14
N PHE A 166 3.89 14.05 -11.12
CA PHE A 166 4.57 12.76 -11.17
C PHE A 166 4.73 12.17 -9.78
N SER A 167 4.95 10.86 -9.73
CA SER A 167 5.37 10.18 -8.51
C SER A 167 6.58 9.29 -8.80
N THR A 168 7.60 9.39 -7.96
CA THR A 168 8.87 8.68 -8.15
C THR A 168 8.80 7.27 -7.58
N VAL A 169 9.38 6.31 -8.30
CA VAL A 169 9.52 4.93 -7.84
C VAL A 169 10.99 4.54 -7.81
N HIS A 170 11.41 4.02 -6.65
CA HIS A 170 12.68 3.33 -6.50
C HIS A 170 12.39 1.83 -6.35
N ALA A 171 12.55 1.10 -7.46
CA ALA A 171 12.40 -0.34 -7.50
C ALA A 171 13.73 -1.04 -7.19
N PHE A 172 13.72 -1.99 -6.24
CA PHE A 172 14.93 -2.69 -5.78
C PHE A 172 14.71 -4.20 -5.67
N TYR A 173 15.80 -4.98 -5.78
CA TYR A 173 15.76 -6.40 -5.45
C TYR A 173 15.81 -6.58 -3.95
N ASP A 174 14.86 -7.32 -3.39
CA ASP A 174 14.87 -7.65 -1.98
C ASP A 174 15.95 -8.71 -1.68
N THR A 175 16.87 -8.34 -0.80
CA THR A 175 17.99 -9.18 -0.34
C THR A 175 17.98 -9.38 1.18
N PHE A 176 16.94 -8.90 1.87
CA PHE A 176 16.86 -8.97 3.31
C PHE A 176 16.17 -10.27 3.70
N PRO A 177 16.79 -11.09 4.57
CA PRO A 177 16.15 -12.32 5.01
C PRO A 177 14.99 -12.04 5.98
N PRO A 178 13.97 -12.92 6.02
CA PRO A 178 12.91 -12.85 7.02
C PRO A 178 13.50 -13.05 8.42
N SER A 179 12.78 -12.57 9.43
CA SER A 179 13.01 -12.96 10.84
C SER A 179 12.28 -14.27 11.15
N VAL A 180 12.86 -15.14 11.97
CA VAL A 180 12.22 -16.40 12.40
C VAL A 180 12.58 -16.73 13.85
N GLU A 181 11.60 -17.17 14.63
CA GLU A 181 11.79 -17.60 16.01
C GLU A 181 10.83 -18.75 16.36
N ILE A 182 11.38 -19.84 16.91
CA ILE A 182 10.62 -20.93 17.50
C ILE A 182 10.04 -20.45 18.84
N LYS A 183 8.74 -20.17 18.86
CA LYS A 183 8.01 -19.82 20.10
C LYS A 183 7.67 -21.03 20.94
N LYS A 184 7.55 -22.19 20.32
CA LYS A 184 7.36 -23.47 21.00
C LYS A 184 8.06 -24.57 20.21
N PRO A 185 8.81 -25.48 20.86
CA PRO A 185 9.01 -25.56 22.30
C PRO A 185 10.10 -24.59 22.82
N LYS A 186 9.79 -23.89 23.93
CA LYS A 186 10.81 -23.21 24.76
C LYS A 186 11.50 -24.20 25.68
N ARG A 187 12.53 -23.75 26.40
CA ARG A 187 13.20 -24.56 27.46
C ARG A 187 12.23 -24.89 28.59
N ALA A 188 11.58 -26.04 28.50
CA ALA A 188 10.62 -26.53 29.49
C ALA A 188 10.41 -28.04 29.37
N PHE A 189 9.75 -28.60 30.38
CA PHE A 189 9.23 -29.96 30.37
C PHE A 189 7.79 -29.95 29.86
N TYR A 190 7.53 -30.64 28.76
CA TYR A 190 6.22 -30.79 28.14
C TYR A 190 5.69 -32.21 28.25
N VAL A 191 4.39 -32.34 28.51
CA VAL A 191 3.67 -33.62 28.47
C VAL A 191 2.41 -33.45 27.63
N ARG A 192 2.32 -34.16 26.50
CA ARG A 192 1.20 -34.04 25.54
C ARG A 192 0.92 -32.58 25.20
N ASP A 193 1.95 -31.92 24.68
CA ASP A 193 1.92 -30.53 24.24
C ASP A 193 1.72 -29.45 25.33
N LYS A 194 1.46 -29.85 26.57
CA LYS A 194 1.30 -28.93 27.70
C LYS A 194 2.63 -28.69 28.40
N GLU A 195 3.00 -27.42 28.54
CA GLU A 195 4.11 -27.01 29.41
C GLU A 195 3.76 -27.34 30.88
N ILE A 196 4.62 -28.13 31.53
CA ILE A 196 4.46 -28.55 32.93
C ILE A 196 5.36 -27.73 33.85
N LEU A 197 6.61 -27.50 33.43
CA LEU A 197 7.57 -26.74 34.22
C LEU A 197 8.63 -26.12 33.28
N PRO A 198 8.93 -24.81 33.41
CA PRO A 198 10.06 -24.20 32.71
C PRO A 198 11.38 -24.80 33.20
N LEU A 199 12.33 -24.96 32.28
CA LEU A 199 13.65 -25.52 32.56
C LEU A 199 14.72 -24.50 32.14
N PHE A 200 15.83 -24.44 32.87
CA PHE A 200 16.88 -23.45 32.59
C PHE A 200 17.81 -23.86 31.44
N PHE A 201 18.01 -25.17 31.22
CA PHE A 201 19.08 -25.69 30.36
C PHE A 201 18.62 -26.50 29.14
N THR A 202 17.39 -27.02 29.14
CA THR A 202 16.97 -27.95 28.08
C THR A 202 15.45 -27.98 27.91
N THR A 203 15.02 -28.66 26.85
CA THR A 203 13.62 -28.93 26.53
C THR A 203 13.42 -30.44 26.59
N ILE A 204 12.44 -30.91 27.38
CA ILE A 204 12.10 -32.33 27.49
C ILE A 204 10.64 -32.50 27.07
N ILE A 205 10.37 -33.43 26.16
CA ILE A 205 9.05 -33.57 25.52
C ILE A 205 8.57 -35.01 25.61
N VAL A 206 7.45 -35.22 26.29
CA VAL A 206 6.78 -36.52 26.40
C VAL A 206 5.55 -36.55 25.50
N LYS A 207 5.48 -37.49 24.54
CA LYS A 207 4.43 -37.56 23.48
C LYS A 207 4.43 -36.34 22.56
N GLN A 208 3.34 -36.11 21.84
CA GLN A 208 3.24 -35.04 20.85
C GLN A 208 3.56 -33.64 21.39
N ILE A 209 4.01 -32.76 20.50
CA ILE A 209 4.26 -31.33 20.73
C ILE A 209 3.93 -30.55 19.46
N SER A 210 3.40 -29.33 19.58
CA SER A 210 3.35 -28.34 18.51
C SER A 210 4.65 -27.55 18.47
N VAL A 211 5.23 -27.45 17.28
CA VAL A 211 6.27 -26.49 16.95
C VAL A 211 5.57 -25.24 16.42
N GLU A 212 5.61 -24.17 17.19
CA GLU A 212 4.93 -22.90 16.87
C GLU A 212 6.01 -21.87 16.53
N VAL A 213 5.88 -21.21 15.37
CA VAL A 213 6.89 -20.30 14.83
C VAL A 213 6.28 -18.92 14.64
N GLU A 214 7.02 -17.89 15.06
CA GLU A 214 6.77 -16.51 14.68
C GLU A 214 7.81 -16.09 13.63
N THR A 215 7.35 -15.51 12.53
CA THR A 215 8.22 -15.04 11.46
C THR A 215 7.60 -13.82 10.81
N SER A 216 8.45 -12.89 10.37
CA SER A 216 8.02 -11.69 9.65
C SER A 216 9.10 -11.22 8.69
N ASP A 217 8.66 -10.65 7.58
CA ASP A 217 9.47 -9.98 6.56
C ASP A 217 8.82 -8.63 6.24
N MET A 218 9.60 -7.57 6.06
CA MET A 218 9.07 -6.21 5.95
C MET A 218 8.83 -5.77 4.50
N GLU A 219 9.48 -6.44 3.55
CA GLU A 219 9.55 -6.04 2.15
C GLU A 219 8.43 -6.70 1.33
N LEU A 220 8.42 -8.03 1.28
CA LEU A 220 7.46 -8.81 0.48
C LEU A 220 6.58 -9.73 1.34
N GLY A 221 7.01 -10.05 2.55
CA GLY A 221 6.33 -10.98 3.43
C GLY A 221 6.84 -12.41 3.30
N VAL A 222 6.38 -13.25 4.22
CA VAL A 222 6.80 -14.65 4.31
C VAL A 222 6.05 -15.51 3.29
N HIS A 223 6.80 -16.25 2.49
CA HIS A 223 6.26 -17.20 1.52
C HIS A 223 5.91 -18.54 2.17
N ARG A 224 6.83 -19.12 2.95
CA ARG A 224 6.60 -20.41 3.64
C ARG A 224 7.56 -20.63 4.80
N VAL A 225 7.17 -21.52 5.71
CA VAL A 225 8.00 -22.05 6.80
C VAL A 225 8.13 -23.56 6.64
N GLU A 226 9.36 -24.04 6.60
CA GLU A 226 9.70 -25.45 6.55
C GLU A 226 10.15 -25.95 7.94
N PHE A 227 9.65 -27.11 8.35
CA PHE A 227 9.93 -27.73 9.64
C PHE A 227 10.74 -29.00 9.45
N TYR A 228 11.85 -29.11 10.17
CA TYR A 228 12.78 -30.22 10.09
C TYR A 228 12.98 -30.86 11.47
N VAL A 229 13.14 -32.19 11.48
CA VAL A 229 13.58 -32.96 12.64
C VAL A 229 14.77 -33.81 12.19
N ASP A 230 15.94 -33.60 12.81
CA ASP A 230 17.21 -34.27 12.45
C ASP A 230 17.50 -34.20 10.94
N ASP A 231 17.35 -32.99 10.37
CA ASP A 231 17.52 -32.67 8.95
C ASP A 231 16.54 -33.34 7.97
N GLU A 232 15.55 -34.08 8.46
CA GLU A 232 14.44 -34.59 7.66
C GLU A 232 13.29 -33.56 7.60
N LEU A 233 12.87 -33.16 6.39
CA LEU A 233 11.72 -32.27 6.20
C LEU A 233 10.42 -32.96 6.65
N LYS A 234 9.73 -32.35 7.61
CA LYS A 234 8.47 -32.87 8.17
C LYS A 234 7.24 -32.11 7.69
N ALA A 235 7.34 -30.80 7.51
CA ALA A 235 6.24 -29.98 7.04
C ALA A 235 6.71 -28.76 6.26
N ASN A 236 5.84 -28.29 5.37
CA ASN A 236 5.97 -27.03 4.64
C ASN A 236 4.64 -26.31 4.79
N ASP A 237 4.64 -25.22 5.55
CA ASP A 237 3.47 -24.43 5.88
C ASP A 237 3.54 -23.07 5.20
N THR A 238 2.51 -22.75 4.40
CA THR A 238 2.41 -21.51 3.63
C THR A 238 1.41 -20.52 4.23
N VAL A 239 0.74 -20.87 5.34
CA VAL A 239 -0.35 -20.06 5.90
C VAL A 239 -0.15 -19.84 7.38
N SER A 240 0.02 -18.58 7.79
CA SER A 240 0.06 -18.19 9.20
C SER A 240 -1.30 -18.47 9.90
N PRO A 241 -1.32 -18.97 11.15
CA PRO A 241 -0.19 -19.23 12.04
C PRO A 241 0.61 -20.49 11.68
N TYR A 242 1.94 -20.36 11.63
CA TYR A 242 2.85 -21.44 11.24
C TYR A 242 3.03 -22.45 12.36
N VAL A 243 2.42 -23.63 12.21
CA VAL A 243 2.40 -24.65 13.27
C VAL A 243 2.57 -26.05 12.69
N TYR A 244 3.53 -26.79 13.21
CA TYR A 244 3.73 -28.20 12.92
C TYR A 244 3.47 -29.06 14.16
N VAL A 245 2.60 -30.07 14.07
CA VAL A 245 2.38 -31.03 15.16
C VAL A 245 3.31 -32.22 14.98
N TRP A 246 4.26 -32.37 15.90
CA TRP A 246 5.20 -33.48 15.93
C TRP A 246 4.71 -34.58 16.88
N ASP A 247 4.25 -35.70 16.31
CA ASP A 247 3.66 -36.84 17.04
C ASP A 247 4.46 -38.15 16.91
N GLU A 248 5.59 -38.12 16.21
CA GLU A 248 6.45 -39.27 16.00
C GLU A 248 7.00 -39.85 17.32
N LYS A 249 6.98 -41.18 17.40
CA LYS A 249 7.42 -41.91 18.59
C LYS A 249 8.89 -42.25 18.50
N ILE A 250 9.72 -41.28 18.82
CA ILE A 250 11.17 -41.44 18.88
C ILE A 250 11.70 -41.11 20.28
N PHE A 251 12.90 -41.59 20.58
CA PHE A 251 13.54 -41.43 21.87
C PHE A 251 14.97 -40.96 21.71
N GLY A 252 15.34 -39.95 22.50
CA GLY A 252 16.69 -39.43 22.54
C GLY A 252 16.72 -37.93 22.34
N GLN A 253 17.92 -37.45 22.02
CA GLN A 253 18.15 -36.05 21.67
C GLN A 253 17.87 -35.87 20.19
N HIS A 254 17.13 -34.81 19.84
CA HIS A 254 16.77 -34.46 18.48
C HIS A 254 16.90 -32.96 18.28
N THR A 255 17.18 -32.54 17.05
CA THR A 255 17.23 -31.14 16.66
C THR A 255 15.98 -30.82 15.85
N VAL A 256 15.17 -29.89 16.35
CA VAL A 256 14.10 -29.26 15.58
C VAL A 256 14.69 -28.02 14.93
N ARG A 257 14.65 -27.93 13.61
CA ARG A 257 15.10 -26.78 12.83
C ARG A 257 13.93 -26.26 12.01
N VAL A 258 13.75 -24.95 11.98
CA VAL A 258 12.73 -24.29 11.15
C VAL A 258 13.44 -23.33 10.20
N VAL A 259 12.97 -23.26 8.96
CA VAL A 259 13.50 -22.34 7.95
C VAL A 259 12.33 -21.53 7.40
N SER A 260 12.40 -20.21 7.55
CA SER A 260 11.44 -19.29 6.94
C SER A 260 11.99 -18.75 5.63
N TYR A 261 11.18 -18.72 4.58
CA TYR A 261 11.50 -18.18 3.27
C TYR A 261 10.57 -17.00 2.97
N ASP A 262 11.11 -15.90 2.46
CA ASP A 262 10.32 -14.80 1.91
C ASP A 262 9.94 -15.05 0.43
N LEU A 263 9.23 -14.10 -0.19
CA LEU A 263 8.85 -14.16 -1.61
C LEU A 263 9.99 -13.86 -2.58
N ALA A 264 11.08 -13.22 -2.14
CA ALA A 264 12.29 -13.02 -2.94
C ALA A 264 13.24 -14.24 -2.95
N GLY A 265 12.99 -15.21 -2.07
CA GLY A 265 13.81 -16.40 -1.90
C GLY A 265 14.92 -16.26 -0.85
N ASN A 266 15.00 -15.16 -0.10
CA ASN A 266 15.88 -15.11 1.07
C ASN A 266 15.28 -15.95 2.19
N HIS A 267 16.14 -16.35 3.14
CA HIS A 267 15.73 -17.23 4.22
C HIS A 267 16.49 -16.98 5.51
N ALA A 268 15.86 -17.36 6.61
CA ALA A 268 16.47 -17.45 7.92
C ALA A 268 16.04 -18.74 8.60
N GLU A 269 16.81 -19.18 9.58
CA GLU A 269 16.53 -20.39 10.33
C GLU A 269 16.66 -20.20 11.84
N ASP A 270 15.92 -21.01 12.58
CA ASP A 270 16.06 -21.15 14.03
C ASP A 270 16.05 -22.64 14.37
N SER A 271 16.69 -23.02 15.48
CA SER A 271 16.75 -24.41 15.90
C SER A 271 16.75 -24.57 17.41
N VAL A 272 16.13 -25.66 17.87
CA VAL A 272 16.09 -26.05 19.27
C VAL A 272 16.42 -27.53 19.42
N VAL A 273 17.34 -27.82 20.33
CA VAL A 273 17.68 -29.19 20.71
C VAL A 273 16.77 -29.63 21.85
N VAL A 274 16.10 -30.77 21.66
CA VAL A 274 15.13 -31.30 22.61
C VAL A 274 15.45 -32.75 22.97
N TRP A 275 15.00 -33.17 24.15
CA TRP A 275 14.97 -34.57 24.56
C TRP A 275 13.56 -35.11 24.38
N LYS A 276 13.36 -35.99 23.40
CA LYS A 276 12.08 -36.63 23.11
C LYS A 276 11.98 -37.94 23.89
N ILE A 277 10.83 -38.14 24.55
CA ILE A 277 10.48 -39.37 25.26
C ILE A 277 9.13 -39.87 24.77
N LEU A 278 9.17 -40.82 23.84
CA LEU A 278 8.02 -41.56 23.30
C LEU A 278 6.96 -40.70 22.59
#